data_AF-A0A426VWI9-F1
#
_entry.id   AF-A0A426VWI9-F1
#
_cell.length_a   1.000
_cell.length_b   1.000
_cell.length_c   1.000
_cell.angle_alpha   90.00
_cell.angle_beta   90.00
_cell.angle_gamma   90.00
#
_symmetry.space_group_name_H-M   'P 1'
#
loop_
_entity.id
_entity.type
_entity.pdbx_description
1 polymer ?
#
loop_
_entity_poly.entity_id
_entity_poly.type
_entity_poly.pdbx_seq_one_letter_code
_entity_poly.pdbx_strand_id
1 'polypeptide(L)'
;MYWLLSDGRSLFFLIFLYPVIEELAFRGLIQEYLSKVTGYRSLFPYVSVANLMTSLLFVLMHFVHHEPLWAFLVFFPSLVFGYFKESFDSVLPSIFLHMFYNFTFFSFAGN
;
A
#
# COMPACT_ATOMS: atom_id res chain seq x y z
N MET A 1 6.76 20.58 0.16
CA MET A 1 6.33 19.85 1.37
C MET A 1 5.50 20.74 2.31
N TYR A 2 6.02 21.87 2.81
CA TYR A 2 5.29 22.77 3.73
C TYR A 2 3.88 23.21 3.27
N TRP A 3 3.69 23.48 1.97
CA TRP A 3 2.41 23.94 1.43
C TRP A 3 1.30 22.88 1.42
N LEU A 4 1.68 21.59 1.42
CA LEU A 4 0.73 20.46 1.45
C LEU A 4 0.14 20.27 2.85
N LEU A 5 0.91 20.56 3.91
CA LEU A 5 0.41 20.46 5.28
C LEU A 5 -0.57 21.58 5.64
N SER A 6 -0.49 22.72 4.97
CA SER A 6 -1.45 23.82 5.13
C SER A 6 -2.72 23.67 4.29
N ASP A 7 -2.73 22.74 3.32
CA ASP A 7 -3.89 22.48 2.48
C ASP A 7 -4.63 21.21 2.93
N GLY A 8 -5.64 21.40 3.77
CA GLY A 8 -6.47 20.31 4.28
C GLY A 8 -7.15 19.49 3.18
N ARG A 9 -7.35 20.04 1.98
CA ARG A 9 -7.89 19.28 0.84
C ARG A 9 -6.87 18.24 0.39
N SER A 10 -5.63 18.65 0.12
CA SER A 10 -4.57 17.73 -0.29
C SER A 10 -4.33 16.63 0.75
N LEU A 11 -4.34 16.97 2.04
CA LEU A 11 -4.23 15.97 3.12
C LEU A 11 -5.38 14.96 3.10
N PHE A 12 -6.61 15.40 2.83
CA PHE A 12 -7.75 14.48 2.73
C PHE A 12 -7.53 13.45 1.61
N PHE A 13 -7.08 13.89 0.43
CA PHE A 13 -6.79 12.99 -0.69
C PHE A 13 -5.66 12.01 -0.35
N LEU A 14 -4.55 12.50 0.20
CA LEU A 14 -3.37 11.69 0.50
C LEU A 14 -3.57 10.70 1.64
N ILE A 15 -4.35 11.06 2.66
CA ILE A 15 -4.55 10.22 3.85
C ILE A 15 -5.74 9.29 3.68
N PHE A 16 -6.80 9.70 2.97
CA PHE A 16 -8.03 8.93 2.90
C PHE A 16 -8.33 8.42 1.49
N LEU A 17 -8.48 9.32 0.50
CA LEU A 17 -9.02 8.89 -0.79
C LEU A 17 -8.07 8.01 -1.58
N TYR A 18 -6.80 8.40 -1.71
CA TYR A 18 -5.82 7.62 -2.46
C TYR A 18 -5.56 6.25 -1.85
N PRO A 19 -5.35 6.10 -0.52
CA PRO A 19 -5.23 4.78 0.10
C PRO A 19 -6.42 3.85 -0.19
N VAL A 20 -7.65 4.36 -0.19
CA VAL A 20 -8.83 3.54 -0.55
C VAL A 20 -8.72 3.03 -1.98
N ILE A 21 -8.44 3.93 -2.94
CA ILE A 21 -8.36 3.58 -4.36
C ILE A 21 -7.22 2.60 -4.61
N GLU A 22 -6.05 2.87 -4.03
CA GLU A 22 -4.86 2.05 -4.17
C GLU A 22 -5.06 0.65 -3.61
N GLU A 23 -5.58 0.51 -2.38
CA GLU A 23 -5.78 -0.82 -1.79
C GLU A 23 -6.89 -1.60 -2.51
N LEU A 24 -7.96 -0.94 -2.98
CA LEU A 24 -8.96 -1.62 -3.81
C LEU A 24 -8.36 -2.14 -5.13
N ALA A 25 -7.54 -1.34 -5.80
CA ALA A 25 -6.89 -1.72 -7.05
C ALA A 25 -5.85 -2.83 -6.83
N PHE A 26 -4.88 -2.60 -5.94
CA PHE A 26 -3.76 -3.52 -5.78
C PHE A 26 -4.12 -4.75 -4.94
N ARG A 27 -4.90 -4.62 -3.87
CA ARG A 27 -5.22 -5.74 -2.98
C ARG A 27 -6.53 -6.42 -3.35
N GLY A 28 -7.54 -5.63 -3.69
CA GLY A 28 -8.85 -6.13 -4.09
C GLY A 28 -8.85 -6.79 -5.47
N LEU A 29 -8.12 -6.24 -6.45
CA LEU A 29 -8.08 -6.77 -7.81
C LEU A 29 -6.79 -7.53 -8.12
N ILE A 30 -5.63 -6.87 -8.03
CA ILE A 30 -4.36 -7.46 -8.51
C ILE A 30 -3.93 -8.63 -7.64
N GLN A 31 -3.80 -8.44 -6.32
CA GLN A 31 -3.38 -9.51 -5.41
C GLN A 31 -4.38 -10.65 -5.43
N GLU A 32 -5.68 -10.37 -5.40
CA GLU A 32 -6.72 -11.40 -5.47
C GLU A 32 -6.64 -12.24 -6.75
N TYR A 33 -6.45 -11.59 -7.90
CA TYR A 33 -6.23 -12.28 -9.17
C TYR A 33 -4.97 -13.15 -9.13
N LEU A 34 -3.84 -12.60 -8.66
CA LEU A 34 -2.59 -13.32 -8.55
C LEU A 34 -2.65 -14.47 -7.54
N SER A 35 -3.40 -14.33 -6.44
CA SER A 35 -3.61 -15.41 -5.46
C SER A 35 -4.31 -16.60 -6.13
N LYS A 36 -5.33 -16.34 -6.96
CA LYS A 36 -6.01 -17.40 -7.74
C LYS A 36 -5.10 -18.07 -8.76
N VAL A 37 -4.33 -17.27 -9.52
CA VAL A 37 -3.40 -17.78 -10.54
C VAL A 37 -2.26 -18.59 -9.93
N THR A 38 -1.75 -18.17 -8.77
CA THR A 38 -0.62 -18.83 -8.09
C THR A 38 -1.04 -19.95 -7.13
N GLY A 39 -2.35 -20.20 -7.00
CA GLY A 39 -2.90 -21.23 -6.11
C GLY A 39 -2.62 -20.96 -4.63
N TYR A 40 -2.65 -19.68 -4.22
CA TYR A 40 -2.38 -19.24 -2.84
C TYR A 40 -1.00 -19.70 -2.32
N ARG A 41 -0.04 -19.87 -3.22
CA ARG A 41 1.30 -20.33 -2.89
C ARG A 41 2.02 -19.34 -1.97
N SER A 42 2.55 -19.87 -0.87
CA SER A 42 3.40 -19.12 0.05
C SER A 42 4.89 -19.31 -0.25
N LEU A 43 5.68 -18.23 -0.15
CA LEU A 43 7.15 -18.26 -0.25
C LEU A 43 7.81 -18.34 1.12
N PHE A 44 7.24 -17.65 2.11
CA PHE A 44 7.65 -17.61 3.51
C PHE A 44 6.40 -17.68 4.40
N PRO A 45 6.51 -18.00 5.70
CA PRO A 45 5.32 -18.15 6.57
C PRO A 45 4.32 -16.99 6.53
N TYR A 46 4.77 -15.77 6.18
CA TYR A 46 3.97 -14.55 6.18
C TYR A 46 3.95 -13.82 4.82
N VAL A 47 4.53 -14.38 3.75
CA VAL A 47 4.61 -13.72 2.43
C VAL A 47 4.24 -14.69 1.33
N SER A 48 3.10 -14.44 0.68
CA SER A 48 2.66 -15.15 -0.51
C SER A 48 3.35 -14.65 -1.79
N VAL A 49 3.36 -15.49 -2.82
CA VAL A 49 3.82 -15.07 -4.16
C VAL A 49 2.99 -13.89 -4.67
N ALA A 50 1.67 -13.94 -4.47
CA ALA A 50 0.75 -12.89 -4.90
C ALA A 50 1.02 -11.54 -4.20
N ASN A 51 1.25 -11.57 -2.88
CA ASN A 51 1.61 -10.37 -2.11
C ASN A 51 2.94 -9.78 -2.58
N LEU A 52 3.95 -10.63 -2.79
CA LEU A 52 5.26 -10.18 -3.27
C LEU A 52 5.15 -9.51 -4.64
N MET A 53 4.51 -10.17 -5.61
CA MET A 53 4.33 -9.63 -6.96
C MET A 53 3.52 -8.33 -6.96
N THR A 54 2.43 -8.29 -6.19
CA THR A 54 1.62 -7.08 -6.05
C THR A 54 2.41 -5.94 -5.43
N SER A 55 3.24 -6.23 -4.42
CA SER A 55 4.08 -5.22 -3.76
C SER A 55 5.16 -4.68 -4.69
N LEU A 56 5.74 -5.52 -5.56
CA LEU A 56 6.67 -5.06 -6.58
C LEU A 56 5.97 -4.14 -7.61
N LEU A 57 4.76 -4.49 -8.06
CA LEU A 57 3.98 -3.64 -8.96
C LEU A 57 3.62 -2.30 -8.31
N PHE A 58 3.27 -2.31 -7.02
CA PHE A 58 2.96 -1.12 -6.26
C PHE A 58 4.15 -0.16 -6.17
N VAL A 59 5.34 -0.68 -5.85
CA VAL A 59 6.61 0.07 -5.85
C VAL A 59 6.94 0.62 -7.24
N LEU A 60 6.73 -0.17 -8.30
CA LEU A 60 6.96 0.28 -9.68
C LEU A 60 6.11 1.50 -10.04
N MET A 61 4.86 1.54 -9.59
CA MET A 61 3.99 2.70 -9.79
C MET A 61 4.49 3.93 -9.03
N HIS A 62 5.07 3.75 -7.84
CA HIS A 62 5.59 4.85 -7.03
C HIS A 62 6.84 5.52 -7.61
N PHE A 63 7.65 4.83 -8.42
CA PHE A 63 8.79 5.46 -9.11
C PHE A 63 8.37 6.56 -10.09
N VAL A 64 7.12 6.60 -10.55
CA VAL A 64 6.63 7.66 -11.45
C VAL A 64 6.52 8.99 -10.72
N HIS A 65 6.32 8.98 -9.40
CA HIS A 65 5.98 10.18 -8.61
C HIS A 65 6.93 10.43 -7.43
N HIS A 66 7.80 9.47 -7.09
CA HIS A 66 8.72 9.57 -5.96
C HIS A 66 10.18 9.34 -6.36
N GLU A 67 11.08 9.97 -5.61
CA GLU A 67 12.52 9.67 -5.67
C GLU A 67 12.77 8.17 -5.40
N PRO A 68 13.79 7.56 -6.04
CA PRO A 68 13.98 6.11 -6.02
C PRO A 68 14.01 5.47 -4.64
N LEU A 69 14.63 6.14 -3.66
CA LEU A 69 14.71 5.63 -2.29
C LEU A 69 13.33 5.56 -1.63
N TRP A 70 12.52 6.61 -1.76
CA TRP A 70 11.17 6.64 -1.18
C TRP A 70 10.24 5.64 -1.84
N ALA A 71 10.30 5.53 -3.17
CA ALA A 71 9.56 4.50 -3.90
C ALA A 71 9.96 3.09 -3.46
N PHE A 72 11.24 2.82 -3.24
CA PHE A 72 11.67 1.51 -2.74
C PHE A 72 11.20 1.25 -1.31
N LEU A 73 11.22 2.25 -0.42
CA LEU A 73 10.82 2.07 0.97
C LEU A 73 9.34 1.72 1.13
N VAL A 74 8.45 2.09 0.20
CA VAL A 74 7.04 1.66 0.25
C VAL A 74 6.84 0.15 0.04
N PHE A 75 7.88 -0.58 -0.40
CA PHE A 75 7.85 -2.04 -0.52
C PHE A 75 7.51 -2.74 0.81
N PHE A 76 8.12 -2.29 1.90
CA PHE A 76 7.95 -2.91 3.22
C PHE A 76 6.52 -2.75 3.78
N PRO A 77 5.94 -1.54 3.89
CA PRO A 77 4.55 -1.41 4.32
C PRO A 77 3.59 -2.11 3.35
N SER A 78 3.87 -2.08 2.04
CA SER A 78 3.08 -2.80 1.03
C SER A 78 3.00 -4.31 1.33
N LEU A 79 4.11 -4.96 1.69
CA LEU A 79 4.10 -6.38 2.08
C LEU A 79 3.23 -6.62 3.32
N VAL A 80 3.30 -5.73 4.31
CA VAL A 80 2.48 -5.83 5.53
C VAL A 80 1.00 -5.71 5.17
N PHE A 81 0.62 -4.73 4.35
CA PHE A 81 -0.78 -4.55 3.94
C PHE A 81 -1.31 -5.77 3.20
N GLY A 82 -0.52 -6.37 2.30
CA GLY A 82 -0.91 -7.58 1.59
C GLY A 82 -1.01 -8.82 2.49
N TYR A 83 -0.20 -8.91 3.55
CA TYR A 83 -0.31 -9.97 4.56
C TYR A 83 -1.63 -9.86 5.33
N PHE A 84 -2.00 -8.66 5.76
CA PHE A 84 -3.27 -8.43 6.46
C PHE A 84 -4.48 -8.68 5.55
N LYS A 85 -4.38 -8.35 4.25
CA LYS A 85 -5.43 -8.72 3.28
C LYS A 85 -5.68 -10.23 3.28
N GLU A 86 -4.63 -11.03 3.22
CA GLU A 86 -4.74 -12.50 3.17
C GLU A 86 -5.17 -13.10 4.50
N SER A 87 -4.68 -12.54 5.62
CA SER A 87 -4.99 -13.04 6.95
C SER A 87 -6.46 -12.82 7.36
N PHE A 88 -7.07 -11.75 6.87
CA PHE A 88 -8.45 -11.36 7.20
C PHE A 88 -9.43 -11.58 6.04
N ASP A 89 -8.94 -12.08 4.89
CA ASP A 89 -9.69 -12.22 3.64
C ASP A 89 -10.53 -10.96 3.29
N SER A 90 -9.93 -9.79 3.49
CA SER A 90 -10.61 -8.50 3.35
C SER A 90 -9.61 -7.41 3.04
N VAL A 91 -10.00 -6.45 2.19
CA VAL A 91 -9.17 -5.28 1.84
C VAL A 91 -9.23 -4.20 2.94
N LEU A 92 -10.23 -4.25 3.84
CA LEU A 92 -10.44 -3.23 4.86
C LEU A 92 -9.24 -3.04 5.80
N PRO A 93 -8.59 -4.09 6.34
CA PRO A 93 -7.41 -3.92 7.18
C PRO A 93 -6.27 -3.22 6.45
N SER A 94 -6.05 -3.54 5.17
CA SER A 94 -5.03 -2.90 4.33
C SER A 94 -5.33 -1.42 4.14
N ILE A 95 -6.58 -1.06 3.86
CA ILE A 95 -7.03 0.34 3.77
C ILE A 95 -6.73 1.10 5.06
N PHE A 96 -7.15 0.58 6.21
CA PHE A 96 -6.94 1.26 7.48
C PHE A 96 -5.46 1.39 7.84
N LEU A 97 -4.66 0.35 7.60
CA LEU A 97 -3.22 0.38 7.81
C LEU A 97 -2.53 1.41 6.91
N HIS A 98 -2.95 1.50 5.65
CA HIS A 98 -2.40 2.48 4.72
C HIS A 98 -2.79 3.91 5.09
N MET A 99 -4.07 4.17 5.41
CA MET A 99 -4.50 5.47 5.94
C MET A 99 -3.70 5.86 7.19
N PHE A 100 -3.50 4.93 8.12
CA PHE A 100 -2.73 5.16 9.33
C PHE A 100 -1.25 5.45 9.03
N TYR A 101 -0.64 4.70 8.10
CA TYR A 101 0.72 4.93 7.65
C TYR A 101 0.87 6.32 7.03
N ASN A 102 -0.01 6.72 6.12
CA ASN A 102 0.05 8.05 5.50
C ASN A 102 -0.19 9.15 6.54
N PHE A 103 -1.17 8.98 7.44
CA PHE A 103 -1.41 9.93 8.51
C PHE A 103 -0.16 10.15 9.38
N THR A 104 0.48 9.07 9.82
CA THR A 104 1.72 9.15 10.63
C THR A 104 2.87 9.75 9.83
N PHE A 105 3.07 9.34 8.58
CA PHE A 105 4.09 9.92 7.70
C PHE A 105 3.93 11.44 7.54
N PHE A 106 2.74 11.93 7.19
CA PHE A 106 2.50 13.36 7.02
C PHE A 106 2.52 14.14 8.35
N SER A 107 2.22 13.48 9.48
CA SER A 107 2.30 14.12 10.80
C SER A 107 3.73 14.29 11.32
N PHE A 108 4.63 13.33 11.03
CA PHE A 108 5.99 13.32 11.62
C PHE A 108 7.10 13.65 10.61
N ALA A 109 7.02 13.17 9.38
CA ALA A 109 8.03 13.38 8.34
C ALA A 109 7.74 14.59 7.43
N GLY A 110 6.56 15.21 7.56
CA GLY A 110 6.20 16.44 6.87
C GLY A 110 6.68 17.73 7.54
N ASN A 111 7.17 17.66 8.79
CA ASN A 111 7.65 18.81 9.59
C ASN A 111 9.09 19.21 9.25
#